data_AF-A0ABD3E7D7-F1
#
_entry.id   AF-A0ABD3E7D7-F1
#
_cell.length_a   1.000
_cell.length_b   1.000
_cell.length_c   1.000
_cell.angle_alpha   90.00
_cell.angle_beta   90.00
_cell.angle_gamma   90.00
#
_symmetry.space_group_name_H-M   'P 1'
#
loop_
_entity.id
_entity.type
_entity.pdbx_description
1 polymer ?
#
loop_
_entity_poly.entity_id
_entity_poly.type
_entity_poly.pdbx_seq_one_letter_code
_entity_poly.pdbx_strand_id
1 'polypeptide(L)'
;MYPTREDSGQDPLKAVKVVPKEKTGDVLTTSLRALVVIILTFSISLAAYTALYASARPAFLGWPAIPDPALYMAQLNSDQSPTNISHIAFGIGGSTRTWGKRGRYSDLWWRPNTTRGFVFLEKKPDPKTRFKIHHRVSSNWKRFRHSSGSDSAVRIARVVVDLFRVGLPNVRWFVMGDDDTVFFPENLVAVLAKYDHRKMVYVGGNSESVEQDVMHAYDMAFGGGGFAISYPLAAQLARTMDSCLNRYHYFYGSDQRVWACVGELGVVLNRESGFHQIDVRGNPFGLLAAHPLAPLVSLHHLDYVEPLFPNQTQLDSLRTLIEAYKLDPSRTLQQCFCYHRRNKWSVSISWGYAVQIYPSLLPAKDLEMPLLTFKTWRSWRDGPFTFNTRPVSPDPCKKPVVFYLNSAEEGPTAAETITTYGKFVGNDNDPVRSCNRHYDRAMAIQNIVVSASDRIDPREWKQAKKTMLRN
;
A
#
# COMPACT_ATOMS: atom_id res chain seq x y z
N MET A 1 -90.71 -9.63 56.23
CA MET A 1 -90.42 -10.87 55.46
C MET A 1 -89.18 -11.48 56.10
N TYR A 2 -89.23 -12.75 56.53
CA TYR A 2 -88.14 -13.54 57.14
C TYR A 2 -87.69 -14.64 56.15
N PRO A 3 -86.59 -15.42 56.35
CA PRO A 3 -85.49 -15.36 57.34
C PRO A 3 -84.17 -14.87 56.65
N THR A 4 -82.89 -15.08 57.05
CA THR A 4 -82.13 -15.88 58.05
C THR A 4 -81.10 -14.98 58.80
N ARG A 5 -80.17 -15.35 59.73
CA ARG A 5 -79.48 -16.60 60.16
C ARG A 5 -78.33 -17.08 59.22
N GLU A 6 -77.18 -17.64 59.64
CA GLU A 6 -76.61 -18.19 60.90
C GLU A 6 -75.09 -17.81 61.00
N ASP A 7 -74.33 -17.82 62.12
CA ASP A 7 -74.57 -17.65 63.58
C ASP A 7 -73.18 -17.55 64.32
N SER A 8 -73.13 -17.38 65.65
CA SER A 8 -71.92 -17.43 66.56
C SER A 8 -70.82 -16.33 66.46
N GLY A 9 -69.96 -16.07 67.47
CA GLY A 9 -69.93 -16.52 68.87
C GLY A 9 -68.64 -16.21 69.68
N GLN A 10 -68.82 -15.68 70.91
CA GLN A 10 -67.91 -15.69 72.09
C GLN A 10 -66.59 -14.85 72.16
N ASP A 11 -66.59 -13.92 73.13
CA ASP A 11 -65.46 -13.34 73.91
C ASP A 11 -64.68 -14.47 74.66
N PRO A 12 -63.39 -14.34 75.08
CA PRO A 12 -63.03 -13.41 76.18
C PRO A 12 -61.57 -12.84 76.24
N LEU A 13 -61.45 -11.67 76.89
CA LEU A 13 -60.40 -11.24 77.84
C LEU A 13 -58.98 -11.90 77.82
N LYS A 14 -57.90 -11.12 77.60
CA LYS A 14 -56.87 -10.81 78.65
C LYS A 14 -55.66 -9.95 78.24
N ALA A 15 -55.18 -9.18 79.23
CA ALA A 15 -53.78 -8.81 79.52
C ALA A 15 -52.89 -8.17 78.42
N VAL A 16 -52.78 -6.84 78.47
CA VAL A 16 -51.65 -6.09 77.87
C VAL A 16 -50.36 -6.44 78.63
N LYS A 17 -49.34 -6.97 77.93
CA LYS A 17 -47.98 -7.13 78.45
C LYS A 17 -47.13 -5.91 78.11
N VAL A 18 -46.26 -5.51 79.05
CA VAL A 18 -45.24 -4.48 78.85
C VAL A 18 -44.19 -4.99 77.85
N VAL A 19 -43.89 -4.20 76.81
CA VAL A 19 -42.86 -4.50 75.81
C VAL A 19 -41.51 -3.90 76.27
N PRO A 20 -40.38 -4.65 76.18
CA PRO A 20 -39.07 -4.10 76.54
C PRO A 20 -38.58 -3.05 75.53
N LYS A 21 -37.84 -2.04 76.02
CA LYS A 21 -37.26 -0.97 75.20
C LYS A 21 -35.87 -1.37 74.71
N GLU A 22 -35.81 -2.07 73.58
CA GLU A 22 -34.57 -2.69 73.07
C GLU A 22 -33.58 -1.70 72.40
N LYS A 23 -32.28 -2.01 72.48
CA LYS A 23 -31.17 -1.16 72.01
C LYS A 23 -30.88 -1.33 70.49
N THR A 24 -31.68 -0.72 69.63
CA THR A 24 -31.43 -0.74 68.17
C THR A 24 -30.34 0.22 67.68
N GLY A 25 -30.00 1.27 68.44
CA GLY A 25 -29.04 2.31 68.01
C GLY A 25 -27.56 1.87 67.96
N ASP A 26 -27.10 1.06 68.92
CA ASP A 26 -25.70 0.62 69.01
C ASP A 26 -25.33 -0.33 67.85
N VAL A 27 -26.26 -1.20 67.44
CA VAL A 27 -26.04 -2.19 66.37
C VAL A 27 -25.96 -1.54 64.98
N LEU A 28 -26.83 -0.57 64.70
CA LEU A 28 -26.83 0.15 63.42
C LEU A 28 -25.55 0.98 63.23
N THR A 29 -25.09 1.66 64.30
CA THR A 29 -23.89 2.52 64.26
C THR A 29 -22.59 1.70 64.21
N THR A 30 -22.53 0.54 64.86
CA THR A 30 -21.39 -0.39 64.72
C THR A 30 -21.33 -1.04 63.34
N SER A 31 -22.47 -1.44 62.78
CA SER A 31 -22.57 -1.94 61.40
C SER A 31 -22.09 -0.90 60.37
N LEU A 32 -22.51 0.36 60.50
CA LEU A 32 -22.09 1.43 59.60
C LEU A 32 -20.58 1.70 59.68
N ARG A 33 -19.99 1.64 60.88
CA ARG A 33 -18.54 1.77 61.09
C ARG A 33 -17.77 0.62 60.44
N ALA A 34 -18.26 -0.62 60.57
CA ALA A 34 -17.64 -1.78 59.91
C ALA A 34 -17.66 -1.65 58.38
N LEU A 35 -18.78 -1.18 57.80
CA LEU A 35 -18.90 -0.94 56.36
C LEU A 35 -17.90 0.13 55.87
N VAL A 36 -17.76 1.25 56.60
CA VAL A 36 -16.78 2.30 56.28
C VAL A 36 -15.35 1.78 56.35
N VAL A 37 -15.01 0.95 57.34
CA VAL A 37 -13.67 0.32 57.43
C VAL A 37 -13.41 -0.61 56.24
N ILE A 38 -14.40 -1.41 55.81
CA ILE A 38 -14.27 -2.30 54.64
C ILE A 38 -14.08 -1.50 53.34
N ILE A 39 -14.80 -0.39 53.17
CA ILE A 39 -14.64 0.49 52.00
C ILE A 39 -13.26 1.15 52.00
N LEU A 40 -12.77 1.60 53.17
CA LEU A 40 -11.43 2.18 53.32
C LEU A 40 -10.32 1.17 53.05
N THR A 41 -10.38 -0.05 53.61
CA THR A 41 -9.36 -1.07 53.35
C THR A 41 -9.35 -1.49 51.89
N PHE A 42 -10.52 -1.70 51.27
CA PHE A 42 -10.59 -2.01 49.83
C PHE A 42 -10.02 -0.88 48.96
N SER A 43 -10.32 0.39 49.29
CA SER A 43 -9.80 1.55 48.58
C SER A 43 -8.29 1.70 48.73
N ILE A 44 -7.75 1.49 49.93
CA ILE A 44 -6.31 1.52 50.21
C ILE A 44 -5.60 0.35 49.52
N SER A 45 -6.17 -0.86 49.54
CA SER A 45 -5.63 -2.01 48.81
C SER A 45 -5.65 -1.79 47.29
N LEU A 46 -6.68 -1.15 46.74
CA LEU A 46 -6.74 -0.81 45.31
C LEU A 46 -5.75 0.29 44.92
N ALA A 47 -5.56 1.30 45.77
CA ALA A 47 -4.54 2.34 45.59
C ALA A 47 -3.11 1.77 45.69
N ALA A 48 -2.85 0.90 46.68
CA ALA A 48 -1.57 0.21 46.82
C ALA A 48 -1.32 -0.74 45.65
N TYR A 49 -2.33 -1.51 45.22
CA TYR A 49 -2.23 -2.37 44.04
C TYR A 49 -1.92 -1.57 42.78
N THR A 50 -2.65 -0.48 42.50
CA THR A 50 -2.40 0.34 41.30
C THR A 50 -1.05 1.05 41.34
N ALA A 51 -0.59 1.54 42.50
CA ALA A 51 0.75 2.10 42.67
C ALA A 51 1.86 1.06 42.44
N LEU A 52 1.73 -0.13 43.04
CA LEU A 52 2.69 -1.23 42.88
C LEU A 52 2.67 -1.81 41.46
N TYR A 53 1.51 -1.88 40.80
CA TYR A 53 1.40 -2.37 39.41
C TYR A 53 1.90 -1.33 38.39
N ALA A 54 1.89 -0.04 38.74
CA ALA A 54 2.52 1.01 37.96
C ALA A 54 4.06 0.96 38.07
N SER A 55 4.61 0.76 39.27
CA SER A 55 6.07 0.63 39.48
C SER A 55 6.64 -0.72 39.03
N ALA A 56 5.84 -1.80 39.06
CA ALA A 56 6.24 -3.14 38.64
C ALA A 56 6.15 -3.41 37.12
N ARG A 57 6.02 -2.38 36.27
CA ARG A 57 6.19 -2.55 34.81
C ARG A 57 7.67 -2.76 34.47
N PRO A 58 8.09 -3.93 33.95
CA PRO A 58 9.49 -4.14 33.58
C PRO A 58 9.85 -3.25 32.38
N ALA A 59 10.92 -2.46 32.51
CA ALA A 59 11.36 -1.50 31.48
C ALA A 59 11.78 -2.15 30.13
N PHE A 60 11.80 -3.48 30.05
CA PHE A 60 12.23 -4.27 28.89
C PHE A 60 11.14 -4.61 27.85
N LEU A 61 9.86 -4.31 28.11
CA LEU A 61 8.75 -4.61 27.19
C LEU A 61 7.85 -3.42 26.84
N GLY A 62 8.19 -2.22 27.29
CA GLY A 62 7.62 -1.01 26.73
C GLY A 62 8.08 -0.81 25.28
N TRP A 63 7.16 -0.54 24.36
CA TRP A 63 7.55 0.18 23.13
C TRP A 63 8.09 1.54 23.58
N PRO A 64 9.14 2.09 22.92
CA PRO A 64 9.69 3.38 23.31
C PRO A 64 8.56 4.40 23.35
N ALA A 65 8.53 5.23 24.40
CA ALA A 65 7.47 6.22 24.58
C ALA A 65 7.39 7.06 23.31
N ILE A 66 6.26 6.95 22.59
CA ILE A 66 6.07 7.63 21.31
C ILE A 66 6.29 9.12 21.58
N PRO A 67 7.27 9.78 20.92
CA PRO A 67 7.53 11.20 21.12
C PRO A 67 6.22 11.96 20.99
N ASP A 68 5.91 12.85 21.94
CA ASP A 68 4.61 13.53 21.99
C ASP A 68 4.29 14.08 20.60
N PRO A 69 3.19 13.62 19.94
CA PRO A 69 2.85 14.08 18.61
C PRO A 69 2.74 15.60 18.52
N ALA A 70 2.45 16.33 19.61
CA ALA A 70 2.49 17.79 19.62
C ALA A 70 3.92 18.35 19.49
N LEU A 71 4.87 17.88 20.31
CA LEU A 71 6.28 18.27 20.24
C LEU A 71 6.91 17.88 18.90
N TYR A 72 6.61 16.68 18.41
CA TYR A 72 7.13 16.21 17.14
C TYR A 72 6.51 16.95 15.94
N MET A 73 5.22 17.32 16.00
CA MET A 73 4.62 18.22 15.01
C MET A 73 5.25 19.62 15.05
N ALA A 74 5.65 20.14 16.21
CA ALA A 74 6.39 21.40 16.29
C ALA A 74 7.75 21.30 15.57
N GLN A 75 8.46 20.17 15.72
CA GLN A 75 9.70 19.89 14.97
C GLN A 75 9.47 19.77 13.45
N LEU A 76 8.42 19.05 13.02
CA LEU A 76 8.04 18.97 11.60
C LEU A 76 7.66 20.33 11.01
N ASN A 77 7.06 21.21 11.80
CA ASN A 77 6.65 22.54 11.34
C ASN A 77 7.83 23.50 11.16
N SER A 78 8.93 23.31 11.90
CA SER A 78 10.16 24.11 11.74
C SER A 78 11.08 23.60 10.63
N ASP A 79 11.01 22.31 10.28
CA ASP A 79 11.83 21.71 9.22
C ASP A 79 11.31 22.04 7.81
N GLN A 80 11.97 22.99 7.15
CA GLN A 80 11.69 23.40 5.77
C GLN A 80 12.47 22.60 4.71
N SER A 81 13.30 21.63 5.11
CA SER A 81 14.14 20.89 4.15
C SER A 81 13.32 19.99 3.21
N PRO A 82 13.76 19.74 1.96
CA PRO A 82 13.02 18.86 1.05
C PRO A 82 12.86 17.42 1.57
N THR A 83 11.67 16.84 1.37
CA THR A 83 11.41 15.42 1.62
C THR A 83 12.41 14.57 0.82
N ASN A 84 12.99 13.56 1.48
CA ASN A 84 14.01 12.66 0.95
C ASN A 84 13.81 11.26 1.58
N ILE A 85 14.58 10.26 1.18
CA ILE A 85 14.34 8.85 1.61
C ILE A 85 14.40 8.64 3.13
N SER A 86 15.21 9.41 3.86
CA SER A 86 15.27 9.32 5.33
C SER A 86 13.97 9.79 6.00
N HIS A 87 13.15 10.59 5.33
CA HIS A 87 11.85 11.05 5.83
C HIS A 87 10.71 10.04 5.67
N ILE A 88 10.97 8.89 5.02
CA ILE A 88 9.98 7.85 4.75
C ILE A 88 10.19 6.67 5.72
N ALA A 89 9.09 6.03 6.13
CA ALA A 89 9.10 4.74 6.82
C ALA A 89 8.13 3.76 6.12
N PHE A 90 8.60 2.55 5.84
CA PHE A 90 7.82 1.51 5.15
C PHE A 90 7.22 0.48 6.12
N GLY A 91 5.96 0.12 5.91
CA GLY A 91 5.25 -0.90 6.67
C GLY A 91 4.69 -1.93 5.71
N ILE A 92 5.36 -3.07 5.60
CA ILE A 92 5.00 -4.09 4.62
C ILE A 92 4.03 -5.11 5.24
N GLY A 93 2.86 -5.29 4.64
CA GLY A 93 1.87 -6.31 5.02
C GLY A 93 2.27 -7.68 4.50
N GLY A 94 2.73 -8.58 5.38
CA GLY A 94 3.10 -9.94 4.99
C GLY A 94 2.49 -11.01 5.88
N SER A 95 2.57 -12.28 5.49
CA SER A 95 2.24 -13.42 6.37
C SER A 95 3.39 -14.41 6.45
N THR A 96 3.59 -15.08 7.58
CA THR A 96 4.67 -16.09 7.69
C THR A 96 4.53 -17.25 6.70
N ARG A 97 3.31 -17.51 6.19
CA ARG A 97 3.02 -18.48 5.13
C ARG A 97 3.60 -18.08 3.76
N THR A 98 3.60 -16.78 3.45
CA THR A 98 4.01 -16.22 2.15
C THR A 98 5.41 -15.62 2.18
N TRP A 99 5.81 -15.06 3.32
CA TRP A 99 7.04 -14.30 3.51
C TRP A 99 8.30 -15.06 3.06
N GLY A 100 8.42 -16.34 3.41
CA GLY A 100 9.55 -17.19 3.01
C GLY A 100 9.73 -17.37 1.49
N LYS A 101 8.70 -17.06 0.69
CA LYS A 101 8.80 -16.99 -0.77
C LYS A 101 8.83 -15.56 -1.30
N ARG A 102 8.09 -14.63 -0.67
CA ARG A 102 7.85 -13.28 -1.21
C ARG A 102 8.83 -12.20 -0.75
N GLY A 103 9.52 -12.37 0.38
CA GLY A 103 10.53 -11.39 0.85
C GLY A 103 11.65 -11.11 -0.15
N ARG A 104 11.87 -12.03 -1.11
CA ARG A 104 12.73 -11.82 -2.29
C ARG A 104 12.36 -10.59 -3.14
N TYR A 105 11.09 -10.19 -3.17
CA TYR A 105 10.61 -9.00 -3.89
C TYR A 105 10.96 -7.72 -3.13
N SER A 106 10.79 -7.71 -1.80
CA SER A 106 11.31 -6.65 -0.94
C SER A 106 12.83 -6.49 -1.09
N ASP A 107 13.56 -7.60 -1.20
CA ASP A 107 15.01 -7.60 -1.35
C ASP A 107 15.53 -7.01 -2.66
N LEU A 108 14.70 -6.80 -3.69
CA LEU A 108 15.13 -6.12 -4.91
C LEU A 108 15.31 -4.61 -4.69
N TRP A 109 14.38 -3.97 -3.98
CA TRP A 109 14.35 -2.52 -3.79
C TRP A 109 14.84 -2.04 -2.42
N TRP A 110 14.85 -2.91 -1.40
CA TRP A 110 15.29 -2.55 -0.06
C TRP A 110 16.81 -2.36 0.00
N ARG A 111 17.23 -1.21 0.55
CA ARG A 111 18.63 -0.83 0.77
C ARG A 111 18.89 -0.69 2.27
N PRO A 112 19.61 -1.64 2.91
CA PRO A 112 20.05 -1.52 4.29
C PRO A 112 20.69 -0.16 4.57
N ASN A 113 20.48 0.36 5.78
CA ASN A 113 20.93 1.69 6.24
C ASN A 113 20.37 2.90 5.46
N THR A 114 19.60 2.71 4.38
CA THR A 114 18.99 3.78 3.57
C THR A 114 17.47 3.77 3.64
N THR A 115 16.83 2.63 3.31
CA THR A 115 15.40 2.40 3.53
C THR A 115 15.18 1.88 4.95
N ARG A 116 14.06 2.28 5.57
CA ARG A 116 13.77 2.00 6.98
C ARG A 116 12.29 1.74 7.21
N GLY A 117 11.98 0.91 8.21
CA GLY A 117 10.66 0.32 8.35
C GLY A 117 10.75 -1.18 8.63
N PHE A 118 9.61 -1.87 8.54
CA PHE A 118 9.50 -3.29 8.92
C PHE A 118 8.44 -4.02 8.08
N VAL A 119 8.62 -5.33 7.90
CA VAL A 119 7.51 -6.22 7.51
C VAL A 119 6.73 -6.65 8.75
N PHE A 120 5.42 -6.53 8.72
CA PHE A 120 4.53 -6.85 9.83
C PHE A 120 3.82 -8.19 9.56
N LEU A 121 4.14 -9.18 10.40
CA LEU A 121 3.70 -10.56 10.28
C LEU A 121 2.74 -10.92 11.44
N GLU A 122 1.98 -12.01 11.30
CA GLU A 122 1.05 -12.48 12.34
C GLU A 122 1.75 -13.18 13.52
N LYS A 123 2.98 -13.64 13.31
CA LYS A 123 3.88 -14.30 14.29
C LYS A 123 5.33 -14.16 13.81
N LYS A 124 6.31 -14.62 14.59
CA LYS A 124 7.71 -14.69 14.13
C LYS A 124 7.84 -15.70 12.96
N PRO A 125 8.60 -15.40 11.90
CA PRO A 125 8.91 -16.36 10.83
C PRO A 125 9.95 -17.39 11.31
N ASP A 126 10.25 -18.39 10.48
CA ASP A 126 11.37 -19.32 10.71
C ASP A 126 12.69 -18.53 10.83
N PRO A 127 13.55 -18.76 11.84
CA PRO A 127 14.86 -18.09 12.00
C PRO A 127 15.84 -18.23 10.81
N LYS A 128 15.60 -19.20 9.91
CA LYS A 128 16.30 -19.37 8.63
C LYS A 128 15.81 -18.41 7.55
N THR A 129 14.57 -17.91 7.65
CA THR A 129 13.99 -16.94 6.72
C THR A 129 14.57 -15.56 7.00
N ARG A 130 15.61 -15.19 6.23
CA ARG A 130 16.33 -13.92 6.36
C ARG A 130 16.28 -13.16 5.04
N PHE A 131 15.84 -11.90 5.12
CA PHE A 131 15.76 -10.92 4.05
C PHE A 131 16.27 -9.58 4.59
N LYS A 132 16.55 -8.59 3.73
CA LYS A 132 17.13 -7.29 4.10
C LYS A 132 16.20 -6.43 4.96
N ILE A 133 14.88 -6.60 4.85
CA ILE A 133 13.89 -5.91 5.69
C ILE A 133 13.63 -6.70 6.98
N HIS A 134 13.71 -6.01 8.12
CA HIS A 134 13.47 -6.61 9.43
C HIS A 134 11.98 -6.84 9.69
N HIS A 135 11.65 -7.94 10.36
CA HIS A 135 10.27 -8.28 10.71
C HIS A 135 9.84 -7.73 12.08
N ARG A 136 8.54 -7.45 12.24
CA ARG A 136 7.85 -7.25 13.51
C ARG A 136 6.60 -8.14 13.56
N VAL A 137 6.17 -8.49 14.76
CA VAL A 137 4.85 -9.10 14.98
C VAL A 137 3.83 -7.97 15.11
N SER A 138 2.69 -8.11 14.44
CA SER A 138 1.60 -7.12 14.43
C SER A 138 0.98 -6.96 15.83
N SER A 139 0.45 -5.78 16.18
CA SER A 139 -0.22 -5.53 17.47
C SER A 139 -1.50 -6.36 17.63
N ASN A 140 -2.11 -6.42 18.82
CA ASN A 140 -3.29 -7.24 19.07
C ASN A 140 -4.48 -6.85 18.17
N TRP A 141 -4.65 -7.62 17.10
CA TRP A 141 -5.64 -7.47 16.04
C TRP A 141 -6.82 -8.44 16.18
N LYS A 142 -6.69 -9.52 16.96
CA LYS A 142 -7.74 -10.56 17.13
C LYS A 142 -8.97 -10.10 17.93
N ARG A 143 -8.87 -8.95 18.60
CA ARG A 143 -9.96 -8.32 19.37
C ARG A 143 -10.98 -7.55 18.53
N PHE A 144 -10.72 -7.36 17.23
CA PHE A 144 -11.60 -6.60 16.33
C PHE A 144 -12.56 -7.54 15.61
N ARG A 145 -13.80 -7.09 15.42
CA ARG A 145 -14.81 -7.86 14.69
C ARG A 145 -14.53 -7.80 13.18
N HIS A 146 -14.81 -8.90 12.49
CA HIS A 146 -15.02 -8.92 11.06
C HIS A 146 -16.24 -9.78 10.71
N SER A 147 -16.94 -9.41 9.63
CA SER A 147 -18.05 -10.19 9.07
C SER A 147 -17.93 -10.37 7.54
N SER A 148 -16.81 -9.92 6.97
CA SER A 148 -16.36 -10.14 5.61
C SER A 148 -14.83 -10.00 5.57
N GLY A 149 -14.21 -10.53 4.51
CA GLY A 149 -12.76 -10.60 4.39
C GLY A 149 -12.12 -11.59 5.38
N SER A 150 -10.78 -11.67 5.34
CA SER A 150 -10.01 -12.54 6.22
C SER A 150 -9.58 -11.82 7.50
N ASP A 151 -9.27 -12.61 8.55
CA ASP A 151 -8.46 -12.21 9.71
C ASP A 151 -7.27 -11.30 9.34
N SER A 152 -6.63 -11.63 8.21
CA SER A 152 -5.44 -10.94 7.71
C SER A 152 -5.75 -9.50 7.29
N ALA A 153 -6.93 -9.22 6.73
CA ALA A 153 -7.31 -7.88 6.28
C ALA A 153 -7.35 -6.88 7.46
N VAL A 154 -7.94 -7.29 8.59
CA VAL A 154 -7.98 -6.48 9.81
C VAL A 154 -6.59 -6.22 10.37
N ARG A 155 -5.70 -7.22 10.32
CA ARG A 155 -4.29 -7.07 10.73
C ARG A 155 -3.50 -6.16 9.79
N ILE A 156 -3.65 -6.32 8.48
CA ILE A 156 -2.90 -5.58 7.45
C ILE A 156 -3.33 -4.10 7.45
N ALA A 157 -4.62 -3.80 7.64
CA ALA A 157 -5.09 -2.42 7.82
C ALA A 157 -4.36 -1.66 8.94
N ARG A 158 -3.95 -2.36 10.01
CA ARG A 158 -3.26 -1.77 11.17
C ARG A 158 -1.78 -1.49 10.96
N VAL A 159 -1.17 -1.98 9.87
CA VAL A 159 0.30 -1.93 9.66
C VAL A 159 0.86 -0.52 9.76
N VAL A 160 0.12 0.49 9.27
CA VAL A 160 0.53 1.89 9.33
C VAL A 160 0.48 2.45 10.76
N VAL A 161 -0.54 2.11 11.54
CA VAL A 161 -0.66 2.50 12.95
C VAL A 161 0.37 1.76 13.81
N ASP A 162 0.64 0.49 13.53
CA ASP A 162 1.68 -0.27 14.21
C ASP A 162 3.08 0.27 13.89
N LEU A 163 3.32 0.72 12.65
CA LEU A 163 4.56 1.40 12.24
C LEU A 163 4.72 2.79 12.88
N PHE A 164 3.66 3.60 12.92
CA PHE A 164 3.64 4.88 13.64
C PHE A 164 4.06 4.68 15.10
N ARG A 165 3.47 3.69 15.77
CA ARG A 165 3.73 3.33 17.16
C ARG A 165 5.11 2.70 17.41
N VAL A 166 5.94 2.46 16.38
CA VAL A 166 7.37 2.15 16.57
C VAL A 166 8.16 3.36 17.04
N GLY A 167 7.72 4.58 16.76
CA GLY A 167 8.42 5.80 17.16
C GLY A 167 9.74 6.04 16.42
N LEU A 168 9.81 5.69 15.12
CA LEU A 168 10.99 6.01 14.30
C LEU A 168 11.19 7.55 14.24
N PRO A 169 12.41 8.07 14.47
CA PRO A 169 12.66 9.52 14.49
C PRO A 169 12.64 10.10 13.06
N ASN A 170 12.32 11.39 12.93
CA ASN A 170 12.29 12.12 11.66
C ASN A 170 11.47 11.45 10.52
N VAL A 171 10.32 10.84 10.84
CA VAL A 171 9.34 10.37 9.83
C VAL A 171 8.40 11.51 9.45
N ARG A 172 8.25 11.74 8.14
CA ARG A 172 7.22 12.60 7.54
C ARG A 172 6.11 11.80 6.86
N TRP A 173 6.45 10.62 6.35
CA TRP A 173 5.56 9.76 5.56
C TRP A 173 5.64 8.31 6.01
N PHE A 174 4.48 7.70 6.23
CA PHE A 174 4.31 6.28 6.47
C PHE A 174 3.74 5.62 5.20
N VAL A 175 4.49 4.69 4.62
CA VAL A 175 4.16 4.00 3.37
C VAL A 175 3.76 2.57 3.67
N MET A 176 2.67 2.12 3.05
CA MET A 176 2.17 0.75 3.12
C MET A 176 2.21 0.09 1.74
N GLY A 177 2.47 -1.22 1.74
CA GLY A 177 2.33 -2.14 0.61
C GLY A 177 2.34 -3.58 1.14
N ASP A 178 1.96 -4.56 0.34
CA ASP A 178 1.97 -5.98 0.73
C ASP A 178 3.29 -6.70 0.36
N ASP A 179 3.48 -7.96 0.79
CA ASP A 179 4.77 -8.67 0.73
C ASP A 179 5.31 -9.03 -0.67
N ASP A 180 4.47 -8.94 -1.70
CA ASP A 180 4.81 -9.00 -3.13
C ASP A 180 4.93 -7.62 -3.82
N THR A 181 4.96 -6.53 -3.05
CA THR A 181 5.06 -5.16 -3.59
C THR A 181 6.51 -4.75 -3.83
N VAL A 182 6.77 -4.25 -5.03
CA VAL A 182 8.06 -3.71 -5.46
C VAL A 182 7.96 -2.20 -5.57
N PHE A 183 8.67 -1.47 -4.72
CA PHE A 183 8.71 0.00 -4.72
C PHE A 183 9.92 0.55 -5.47
N PHE A 184 9.78 1.78 -5.96
CA PHE A 184 10.81 2.55 -6.66
C PHE A 184 11.12 3.81 -5.82
N PRO A 185 12.08 3.75 -4.86
CA PRO A 185 12.11 4.68 -3.73
C PRO A 185 12.44 6.14 -4.07
N GLU A 186 13.29 6.40 -5.08
CA GLU A 186 13.61 7.74 -5.59
C GLU A 186 12.37 8.40 -6.20
N ASN A 187 11.60 7.64 -6.97
CA ASN A 187 10.35 8.10 -7.58
C ASN A 187 9.25 8.33 -6.54
N LEU A 188 9.15 7.46 -5.54
CA LEU A 188 8.30 7.67 -4.37
C LEU A 188 8.68 8.94 -3.60
N VAL A 189 9.98 9.21 -3.40
CA VAL A 189 10.48 10.47 -2.83
C VAL A 189 10.06 11.66 -3.69
N ALA A 190 10.21 11.60 -5.02
CA ALA A 190 9.82 12.67 -5.92
C ALA A 190 8.32 13.00 -5.81
N VAL A 191 7.46 11.97 -5.80
CA VAL A 191 6.00 12.10 -5.66
C VAL A 191 5.61 12.67 -4.30
N LEU A 192 6.10 12.10 -3.19
CA LEU A 192 5.73 12.57 -1.85
C LEU A 192 6.29 13.97 -1.55
N ALA A 193 7.37 14.37 -2.22
CA ALA A 193 7.92 15.71 -2.13
C ALA A 193 7.14 16.78 -2.96
N LYS A 194 5.99 16.42 -3.56
CA LYS A 194 4.98 17.36 -4.11
C LYS A 194 4.01 17.86 -3.02
N TYR A 195 3.84 17.12 -1.92
CA TYR A 195 2.79 17.35 -0.93
C TYR A 195 3.33 18.00 0.36
N ASP A 196 2.50 18.83 1.00
CA ASP A 196 2.82 19.41 2.32
C ASP A 196 2.59 18.36 3.41
N HIS A 197 3.67 17.68 3.78
CA HIS A 197 3.72 16.61 4.77
C HIS A 197 3.28 17.01 6.20
N ARG A 198 3.10 18.31 6.47
CA ARG A 198 2.61 18.85 7.76
C ARG A 198 1.08 18.92 7.81
N LYS A 199 0.40 18.69 6.69
CA LYS A 199 -1.07 18.54 6.58
C LYS A 199 -1.44 17.06 6.62
N MET A 200 -2.71 16.74 6.86
CA MET A 200 -3.21 15.38 6.68
C MET A 200 -3.36 15.08 5.17
N VAL A 201 -2.53 14.18 4.65
CA VAL A 201 -2.48 13.79 3.24
C VAL A 201 -2.45 12.26 3.11
N TYR A 202 -3.25 11.73 2.17
CA TYR A 202 -3.31 10.34 1.75
C TYR A 202 -3.06 10.27 0.24
N VAL A 203 -2.08 9.46 -0.19
CA VAL A 203 -1.56 9.40 -1.56
C VAL A 203 -1.45 7.95 -2.01
N GLY A 204 -1.84 7.62 -3.24
CA GLY A 204 -1.69 6.26 -3.79
C GLY A 204 -2.43 6.04 -5.11
N GLY A 205 -2.54 4.77 -5.53
CA GLY A 205 -3.13 4.37 -6.81
C GLY A 205 -4.37 3.50 -6.67
N ASN A 206 -5.17 3.45 -7.75
CA ASN A 206 -6.36 2.61 -7.87
C ASN A 206 -6.09 1.36 -8.71
N SER A 207 -7.09 0.49 -8.82
CA SER A 207 -7.00 -0.68 -9.70
C SER A 207 -6.99 -0.28 -11.18
N GLU A 208 -6.22 -1.01 -11.98
CA GLU A 208 -6.30 -0.94 -13.45
C GLU A 208 -7.64 -1.51 -13.98
N SER A 209 -8.27 -2.43 -13.23
CA SER A 209 -9.53 -3.08 -13.64
C SER A 209 -10.75 -2.40 -13.02
N VAL A 210 -11.69 -1.98 -13.87
CA VAL A 210 -12.97 -1.36 -13.45
C VAL A 210 -13.78 -2.26 -12.54
N GLU A 211 -13.70 -3.59 -12.69
CA GLU A 211 -14.43 -4.55 -11.84
C GLU A 211 -13.91 -4.60 -10.39
N GLN A 212 -12.75 -3.99 -10.11
CA GLN A 212 -12.19 -3.85 -8.77
C GLN A 212 -12.48 -2.47 -8.18
N ASP A 213 -12.31 -1.38 -8.93
CA ASP A 213 -12.76 -0.04 -8.50
C ASP A 213 -14.29 -0.03 -8.21
N VAL A 214 -15.11 -0.74 -9.01
CA VAL A 214 -16.58 -0.91 -8.78
C VAL A 214 -16.90 -1.79 -7.57
N MET A 215 -16.06 -2.76 -7.23
CA MET A 215 -16.29 -3.65 -6.08
C MET A 215 -15.78 -3.05 -4.76
N HIS A 216 -14.76 -2.21 -4.82
CA HIS A 216 -14.04 -1.74 -3.63
C HIS A 216 -14.25 -0.26 -3.36
N ALA A 217 -13.69 0.63 -4.19
CA ALA A 217 -13.97 2.07 -4.29
C ALA A 217 -13.10 2.73 -5.37
N TYR A 218 -13.60 3.78 -6.03
CA TYR A 218 -12.83 4.58 -7.00
C TYR A 218 -11.90 5.63 -6.34
N ASP A 219 -12.11 5.93 -5.05
CA ASP A 219 -11.41 6.94 -4.27
C ASP A 219 -10.57 6.34 -3.11
N MET A 220 -10.38 5.02 -3.11
CA MET A 220 -9.48 4.27 -2.24
C MET A 220 -8.14 4.02 -2.94
N ALA A 221 -7.02 4.23 -2.25
CA ALA A 221 -5.74 3.65 -2.70
C ALA A 221 -5.68 2.16 -2.33
N PHE A 222 -5.45 1.31 -3.33
CA PHE A 222 -5.39 -0.14 -3.16
C PHE A 222 -4.13 -0.55 -2.40
N GLY A 223 -4.29 -1.49 -1.45
CA GLY A 223 -3.25 -1.82 -0.48
C GLY A 223 -2.02 -2.48 -1.09
N GLY A 224 -2.20 -3.24 -2.16
CA GLY A 224 -1.13 -3.95 -2.86
C GLY A 224 -0.23 -3.01 -3.65
N GLY A 225 -0.81 -2.21 -4.55
CA GLY A 225 -0.10 -1.13 -5.25
C GLY A 225 0.50 -0.10 -4.28
N GLY A 226 -0.05 -0.02 -3.08
CA GLY A 226 0.51 0.69 -1.96
C GLY A 226 0.08 2.15 -1.88
N PHE A 227 0.30 2.73 -0.71
CA PHE A 227 -0.09 4.10 -0.43
C PHE A 227 0.82 4.74 0.61
N ALA A 228 0.80 6.07 0.67
CA ALA A 228 1.48 6.85 1.70
C ALA A 228 0.47 7.70 2.48
N ILE A 229 0.70 7.84 3.79
CA ILE A 229 0.08 8.88 4.58
C ILE A 229 1.11 9.76 5.28
N SER A 230 0.80 11.04 5.37
CA SER A 230 1.54 12.04 6.14
C SER A 230 1.57 11.70 7.64
N TYR A 231 2.58 12.18 8.38
CA TYR A 231 2.67 12.00 9.84
C TYR A 231 1.42 12.50 10.61
N PRO A 232 0.82 13.68 10.34
CA PRO A 232 -0.37 14.15 11.04
C PRO A 232 -1.55 13.17 10.92
N LEU A 233 -1.77 12.62 9.72
CA LEU A 233 -2.82 11.63 9.48
C LEU A 233 -2.55 10.32 10.22
N ALA A 234 -1.30 9.85 10.23
CA ALA A 234 -0.90 8.67 10.99
C ALA A 234 -1.12 8.86 12.50
N ALA A 235 -0.83 10.05 13.03
CA ALA A 235 -1.03 10.39 14.44
C ALA A 235 -2.52 10.40 14.85
N GLN A 236 -3.42 10.85 13.96
CA GLN A 236 -4.86 10.80 14.22
C GLN A 236 -5.42 9.37 14.08
N LEU A 237 -5.06 8.64 13.03
CA LEU A 237 -5.44 7.23 12.86
C LEU A 237 -4.97 6.37 14.05
N ALA A 238 -3.78 6.62 14.59
CA ALA A 238 -3.27 5.92 15.76
C ALA A 238 -4.13 6.08 17.02
N ARG A 239 -5.01 7.10 17.06
CA ARG A 239 -6.02 7.36 18.10
C ARG A 239 -7.40 6.78 17.73
N THR A 240 -7.88 7.01 16.49
CA THR A 240 -9.26 6.71 16.10
C THR A 240 -9.48 5.29 15.55
N MET A 241 -8.45 4.69 14.91
CA MET A 241 -8.61 3.50 14.06
C MET A 241 -9.14 2.27 14.79
N ASP A 242 -8.79 2.08 16.07
CA ASP A 242 -9.32 0.98 16.89
C ASP A 242 -10.87 1.02 17.00
N SER A 243 -11.48 2.21 16.95
CA SER A 243 -12.95 2.36 16.94
C SER A 243 -13.53 2.20 15.52
N CYS A 244 -12.85 2.76 14.52
CA CYS A 244 -13.22 2.69 13.11
C CYS A 244 -13.27 1.25 12.58
N LEU A 245 -12.25 0.43 12.90
CA LEU A 245 -12.19 -0.98 12.48
C LEU A 245 -13.36 -1.82 13.00
N ASN A 246 -13.99 -1.41 14.12
CA ASN A 246 -15.18 -2.05 14.66
C ASN A 246 -16.48 -1.52 14.01
N ARG A 247 -16.52 -0.27 13.52
CA ARG A 247 -17.65 0.25 12.71
C ARG A 247 -17.68 -0.41 11.34
N TYR A 248 -16.55 -0.39 10.63
CA TYR A 248 -16.41 -1.01 9.31
C TYR A 248 -16.00 -2.50 9.38
N HIS A 249 -16.58 -3.25 10.32
CA HIS A 249 -16.29 -4.68 10.49
C HIS A 249 -16.68 -5.51 9.24
N TYR A 250 -17.52 -4.97 8.37
CA TYR A 250 -18.07 -5.62 7.19
C TYR A 250 -17.29 -5.38 5.89
N PHE A 251 -16.25 -4.53 5.86
CA PHE A 251 -15.42 -4.38 4.66
C PHE A 251 -14.47 -5.57 4.46
N TYR A 252 -14.25 -5.92 3.19
CA TYR A 252 -13.48 -7.11 2.80
C TYR A 252 -11.97 -6.85 2.86
N GLY A 253 -11.53 -5.74 2.25
CA GLY A 253 -10.13 -5.36 2.13
C GLY A 253 -9.52 -4.77 3.40
N SER A 254 -8.19 -4.82 3.47
CA SER A 254 -7.38 -4.07 4.45
C SER A 254 -7.37 -2.57 4.11
N ASP A 255 -7.17 -2.27 2.84
CA ASP A 255 -7.27 -0.95 2.22
C ASP A 255 -8.65 -0.30 2.39
N GLN A 256 -9.75 -1.01 2.12
CA GLN A 256 -11.12 -0.50 2.35
C GLN A 256 -11.30 -0.02 3.79
N ARG A 257 -10.71 -0.74 4.75
CA ARG A 257 -10.75 -0.37 6.16
C ARG A 257 -9.86 0.83 6.49
N VAL A 258 -8.71 0.99 5.81
CA VAL A 258 -7.87 2.19 5.95
C VAL A 258 -8.57 3.42 5.34
N TRP A 259 -9.02 3.33 4.08
CA TRP A 259 -9.75 4.39 3.38
C TRP A 259 -10.95 4.89 4.18
N ALA A 260 -11.75 3.98 4.74
CA ALA A 260 -12.87 4.36 5.59
C ALA A 260 -12.44 5.16 6.85
N CYS A 261 -11.36 4.76 7.52
CA CYS A 261 -10.83 5.51 8.67
C CYS A 261 -10.17 6.84 8.30
N VAL A 262 -9.69 6.97 7.06
CA VAL A 262 -9.16 8.22 6.50
C VAL A 262 -10.30 9.16 6.11
N GLY A 263 -11.38 8.63 5.54
CA GLY A 263 -12.62 9.36 5.23
C GLY A 263 -13.34 9.89 6.47
N GLU A 264 -13.37 9.14 7.58
CA GLU A 264 -13.86 9.64 8.89
C GLU A 264 -13.09 10.87 9.40
N LEU A 265 -11.85 11.08 8.94
CA LEU A 265 -11.02 12.24 9.28
C LEU A 265 -11.14 13.38 8.24
N GLY A 266 -12.06 13.27 7.28
CA GLY A 266 -12.30 14.27 6.24
C GLY A 266 -11.20 14.36 5.18
N VAL A 267 -10.37 13.32 5.02
CA VAL A 267 -9.26 13.30 4.07
C VAL A 267 -9.62 12.44 2.86
N VAL A 268 -9.36 12.96 1.67
CA VAL A 268 -9.57 12.27 0.38
C VAL A 268 -8.26 11.76 -0.21
N LEU A 269 -8.35 10.79 -1.13
CA LEU A 269 -7.21 10.29 -1.88
C LEU A 269 -6.65 11.34 -2.85
N ASN A 270 -5.33 11.51 -2.83
CA ASN A 270 -4.56 12.15 -3.87
C ASN A 270 -4.06 11.04 -4.82
N ARG A 271 -4.75 10.84 -5.96
CA ARG A 271 -4.52 9.72 -6.88
C ARG A 271 -3.25 9.97 -7.71
N GLU A 272 -2.33 9.02 -7.72
CA GLU A 272 -1.01 9.11 -8.39
C GLU A 272 -0.83 7.92 -9.35
N SER A 273 -0.77 8.20 -10.65
CA SER A 273 -0.82 7.18 -11.72
C SER A 273 0.39 6.24 -11.85
N GLY A 274 1.39 6.36 -10.97
CA GLY A 274 2.56 5.47 -10.93
C GLY A 274 2.54 4.44 -9.80
N PHE A 275 1.52 4.46 -8.93
CA PHE A 275 1.28 3.38 -7.97
C PHE A 275 0.42 2.31 -8.65
N HIS A 276 1.01 1.18 -9.04
CA HIS A 276 0.29 0.14 -9.75
C HIS A 276 -0.07 -1.05 -8.86
N GLN A 277 -1.36 -1.33 -8.80
CA GLN A 277 -1.93 -2.52 -8.20
C GLN A 277 -1.70 -3.76 -9.11
N ILE A 278 -1.56 -3.55 -10.43
CA ILE A 278 -1.44 -4.61 -11.46
C ILE A 278 -2.57 -5.63 -11.33
N ASP A 279 -3.80 -5.14 -11.19
CA ASP A 279 -5.02 -5.95 -11.23
C ASP A 279 -5.36 -6.31 -12.69
N VAL A 280 -4.45 -7.02 -13.34
CA VAL A 280 -4.58 -7.52 -14.71
C VAL A 280 -4.08 -8.98 -14.79
N ARG A 281 -4.30 -9.63 -15.93
CA ARG A 281 -3.90 -11.02 -16.19
C ARG A 281 -3.19 -11.14 -17.54
N GLY A 282 -2.38 -12.18 -17.72
CA GLY A 282 -1.62 -12.40 -18.95
C GLY A 282 -0.46 -11.42 -19.08
N ASN A 283 -0.25 -10.87 -20.27
CA ASN A 283 0.97 -10.14 -20.59
C ASN A 283 0.88 -8.62 -20.27
N PRO A 284 1.67 -8.09 -19.31
CA PRO A 284 1.58 -6.69 -18.88
C PRO A 284 2.27 -5.70 -19.86
N PHE A 285 2.89 -6.17 -20.94
CA PHE A 285 3.71 -5.36 -21.85
C PHE A 285 3.03 -4.07 -22.30
N GLY A 286 1.79 -4.13 -22.76
CA GLY A 286 1.09 -2.96 -23.28
C GLY A 286 0.81 -1.87 -22.24
N LEU A 287 0.66 -2.24 -20.96
CA LEU A 287 0.51 -1.31 -19.84
C LEU A 287 1.83 -0.61 -19.51
N LEU A 288 2.94 -1.37 -19.49
CA LEU A 288 4.26 -0.85 -19.09
C LEU A 288 4.99 -0.11 -20.23
N ALA A 289 4.85 -0.56 -21.47
CA ALA A 289 5.48 0.07 -22.64
C ALA A 289 4.80 1.38 -23.08
N ALA A 290 3.55 1.60 -22.66
CA ALA A 290 2.80 2.84 -22.85
C ALA A 290 2.43 3.49 -21.49
N HIS A 291 3.35 3.43 -20.53
CA HIS A 291 3.17 3.98 -19.19
C HIS A 291 2.71 5.46 -19.24
N PRO A 292 1.81 5.89 -18.34
CA PRO A 292 1.41 7.29 -18.23
C PRO A 292 2.62 8.21 -17.96
N LEU A 293 2.46 9.51 -18.24
CA LEU A 293 3.49 10.52 -17.95
C LEU A 293 3.52 10.83 -16.44
N ALA A 294 4.04 9.86 -15.68
CA ALA A 294 4.17 9.87 -14.23
C ALA A 294 5.39 8.99 -13.87
N PRO A 295 6.10 9.26 -12.76
CA PRO A 295 7.20 8.39 -12.34
C PRO A 295 6.63 7.06 -11.86
N LEU A 296 7.23 5.93 -12.27
CA LEU A 296 6.86 4.62 -11.73
C LEU A 296 7.19 4.58 -10.23
N VAL A 297 6.19 4.34 -9.37
CA VAL A 297 6.32 4.35 -7.89
C VAL A 297 6.33 2.94 -7.31
N SER A 298 5.47 2.06 -7.82
CA SER A 298 5.32 0.69 -7.33
C SER A 298 4.68 -0.24 -8.36
N LEU A 299 4.98 -1.53 -8.24
CA LEU A 299 4.33 -2.64 -8.93
C LEU A 299 3.93 -3.71 -7.90
N HIS A 300 2.77 -4.36 -8.10
CA HIS A 300 2.20 -5.37 -7.21
C HIS A 300 1.68 -6.59 -8.00
N HIS A 301 1.16 -7.63 -7.33
CA HIS A 301 0.53 -8.82 -7.95
C HIS A 301 1.38 -9.56 -9.00
N LEU A 302 2.70 -9.39 -9.01
CA LEU A 302 3.55 -9.86 -10.12
C LEU A 302 3.70 -11.39 -10.22
N ASP A 303 3.28 -12.15 -9.21
CA ASP A 303 3.09 -13.61 -9.27
C ASP A 303 1.93 -14.02 -10.22
N TYR A 304 1.09 -13.07 -10.68
CA TYR A 304 -0.17 -13.31 -11.41
C TYR A 304 -0.19 -12.86 -12.89
N VAL A 305 0.90 -12.27 -13.36
CA VAL A 305 1.11 -11.85 -14.75
C VAL A 305 2.30 -12.61 -15.36
N GLU A 306 2.44 -12.52 -16.68
CA GLU A 306 3.65 -13.00 -17.36
C GLU A 306 4.88 -12.18 -16.90
N PRO A 307 6.09 -12.80 -16.86
CA PRO A 307 7.33 -12.08 -16.59
C PRO A 307 7.49 -10.85 -17.50
N LEU A 308 8.00 -9.75 -16.95
CA LEU A 308 8.06 -8.46 -17.66
C LEU A 308 8.94 -8.53 -18.92
N PHE A 309 9.94 -9.41 -18.89
CA PHE A 309 10.89 -9.69 -19.96
C PHE A 309 10.76 -11.16 -20.40
N PRO A 310 10.85 -11.45 -21.71
CA PRO A 310 10.75 -12.82 -22.21
C PRO A 310 11.92 -13.69 -21.74
N ASN A 311 11.69 -15.00 -21.64
CA ASN A 311 12.67 -16.02 -21.23
C ASN A 311 13.29 -15.81 -19.83
N GLN A 312 12.68 -14.99 -18.97
CA GLN A 312 13.09 -14.76 -17.58
C GLN A 312 11.98 -15.23 -16.61
N THR A 313 12.31 -15.44 -15.32
CA THR A 313 11.27 -15.61 -14.29
C THR A 313 10.69 -14.25 -13.88
N GLN A 314 9.55 -14.24 -13.18
CA GLN A 314 8.99 -13.00 -12.60
C GLN A 314 10.05 -12.20 -11.82
N LEU A 315 10.83 -12.88 -10.97
CA LEU A 315 11.85 -12.26 -10.13
C LEU A 315 13.02 -11.68 -10.94
N ASP A 316 13.47 -12.41 -11.95
CA ASP A 316 14.62 -11.99 -12.76
C ASP A 316 14.22 -10.85 -13.71
N SER A 317 12.99 -10.89 -14.23
CA SER A 317 12.41 -9.79 -15.01
C SER A 317 12.31 -8.48 -14.21
N LEU A 318 11.99 -8.57 -12.92
CA LEU A 318 12.01 -7.43 -12.02
C LEU A 318 13.43 -6.95 -11.70
N ARG A 319 14.39 -7.87 -11.56
CA ARG A 319 15.80 -7.49 -11.37
C ARG A 319 16.31 -6.73 -12.60
N THR A 320 16.03 -7.21 -13.81
CA THR A 320 16.37 -6.53 -15.07
C THR A 320 15.82 -5.10 -15.12
N LEU A 321 14.55 -4.88 -14.77
CA LEU A 321 13.97 -3.53 -14.70
C LEU A 321 14.64 -2.66 -13.62
N ILE A 322 14.97 -3.26 -12.47
CA ILE A 322 15.55 -2.55 -11.32
C ILE A 322 17.02 -2.17 -11.52
N GLU A 323 17.81 -2.95 -12.27
CA GLU A 323 19.17 -2.54 -12.64
C GLU A 323 19.15 -1.32 -13.58
N ALA A 324 18.24 -1.28 -14.57
CA ALA A 324 18.06 -0.10 -15.41
C ALA A 324 17.58 1.13 -14.61
N TYR A 325 16.62 0.93 -13.70
CA TYR A 325 16.09 1.98 -12.83
C TYR A 325 17.16 2.65 -11.94
N LYS A 326 18.21 1.94 -11.52
CA LYS A 326 19.30 2.54 -10.74
C LYS A 326 20.09 3.60 -11.52
N LEU A 327 20.07 3.57 -12.85
CA LEU A 327 20.81 4.49 -13.72
C LEU A 327 20.05 5.79 -13.96
N ASP A 328 18.79 5.72 -14.40
CA ASP A 328 17.88 6.88 -14.45
C ASP A 328 16.50 6.52 -13.84
N PRO A 329 16.34 6.73 -12.51
CA PRO A 329 15.10 6.42 -11.79
C PRO A 329 13.88 7.10 -12.38
N SER A 330 14.00 8.38 -12.73
CA SER A 330 12.89 9.22 -13.20
C SER A 330 12.53 9.02 -14.65
N ARG A 331 13.40 8.40 -15.46
CA ARG A 331 13.13 8.00 -16.85
C ARG A 331 12.58 6.58 -16.98
N THR A 332 12.58 5.79 -15.91
CA THR A 332 12.08 4.40 -15.93
C THR A 332 10.62 4.30 -16.43
N LEU A 333 10.41 3.41 -17.41
CA LEU A 333 9.19 3.23 -18.21
C LEU A 333 8.72 4.43 -19.04
N GLN A 334 9.37 5.59 -18.95
CA GLN A 334 8.87 6.79 -19.62
C GLN A 334 8.91 6.63 -21.14
N GLN A 335 7.77 6.93 -21.77
CA GLN A 335 7.55 6.73 -23.19
C GLN A 335 7.88 8.01 -23.99
N CYS A 336 8.79 7.89 -24.96
CA CYS A 336 8.94 8.83 -26.07
C CYS A 336 8.78 8.10 -27.41
N PHE A 337 8.58 8.84 -28.51
CA PHE A 337 8.43 8.28 -29.84
C PHE A 337 8.94 9.22 -30.95
N CYS A 338 9.38 8.64 -32.07
CA CYS A 338 9.87 9.40 -33.21
C CYS A 338 9.51 8.73 -34.56
N TYR A 339 9.69 9.45 -35.67
CA TYR A 339 9.24 9.03 -37.00
C TYR A 339 10.38 8.89 -38.01
N HIS A 340 10.79 7.64 -38.30
CA HIS A 340 11.79 7.36 -39.32
C HIS A 340 11.17 7.38 -40.73
N ARG A 341 10.94 8.59 -41.25
CA ARG A 341 10.20 8.89 -42.49
C ARG A 341 10.67 8.06 -43.70
N ARG A 342 11.98 7.85 -43.89
CA ARG A 342 12.55 7.08 -45.02
C ARG A 342 12.07 5.62 -45.09
N ASN A 343 11.72 5.02 -43.95
CA ASN A 343 11.11 3.69 -43.90
C ASN A 343 9.63 3.73 -43.49
N LYS A 344 8.99 4.90 -43.40
CA LYS A 344 7.61 5.09 -42.92
C LYS A 344 7.34 4.44 -41.54
N TRP A 345 8.33 4.42 -40.65
CA TRP A 345 8.18 3.84 -39.30
C TRP A 345 7.78 4.87 -38.26
N SER A 346 7.03 4.40 -37.26
CA SER A 346 6.95 5.02 -35.94
C SER A 346 7.77 4.18 -34.97
N VAL A 347 8.65 4.80 -34.21
CA VAL A 347 9.44 4.14 -33.16
C VAL A 347 8.91 4.64 -31.82
N SER A 348 8.50 3.74 -30.93
CA SER A 348 8.13 4.04 -29.55
C SER A 348 9.16 3.42 -28.62
N ILE A 349 9.64 4.18 -27.64
CA ILE A 349 10.69 3.81 -26.69
C ILE A 349 10.14 3.97 -25.28
N SER A 350 10.02 2.88 -24.53
CA SER A 350 9.80 2.87 -23.09
C SER A 350 11.15 2.61 -22.42
N TRP A 351 11.75 3.66 -21.88
CA TRP A 351 13.15 3.61 -21.42
C TRP A 351 13.32 2.63 -20.25
N GLY A 352 14.40 1.85 -20.28
CA GLY A 352 14.65 0.76 -19.34
C GLY A 352 13.76 -0.48 -19.53
N TYR A 353 12.91 -0.53 -20.57
CA TYR A 353 11.99 -1.66 -20.80
C TYR A 353 11.97 -2.19 -22.24
N ALA A 354 11.46 -1.41 -23.20
CA ALA A 354 11.23 -1.91 -24.56
C ALA A 354 11.25 -0.81 -25.64
N VAL A 355 11.58 -1.21 -26.86
CA VAL A 355 11.42 -0.40 -28.08
C VAL A 355 10.50 -1.15 -29.05
N GLN A 356 9.60 -0.40 -29.70
CA GLN A 356 8.61 -0.90 -30.65
C GLN A 356 8.75 -0.15 -31.97
N ILE A 357 9.12 -0.84 -33.05
CA ILE A 357 9.13 -0.30 -34.41
C ILE A 357 7.84 -0.72 -35.11
N TYR A 358 6.95 0.24 -35.35
CA TYR A 358 5.76 0.04 -36.16
C TYR A 358 6.10 0.18 -37.64
N PRO A 359 5.62 -0.72 -38.53
CA PRO A 359 5.86 -0.69 -39.98
C PRO A 359 5.03 0.40 -40.71
N SER A 360 4.52 1.39 -39.96
CA SER A 360 3.61 2.44 -40.42
C SER A 360 3.81 3.72 -39.61
N LEU A 361 3.31 4.84 -40.15
CA LEU A 361 3.22 6.12 -39.46
C LEU A 361 1.89 6.16 -38.68
N LEU A 362 1.97 6.06 -37.35
CA LEU A 362 0.84 6.12 -36.43
C LEU A 362 0.76 7.51 -35.78
N PRO A 363 -0.44 8.06 -35.55
CA PRO A 363 -0.63 9.23 -34.70
C PRO A 363 0.03 9.06 -33.33
N ALA A 364 0.55 10.16 -32.77
CA ALA A 364 1.06 10.21 -31.39
C ALA A 364 0.06 9.57 -30.41
N LYS A 365 -1.23 9.89 -30.53
CA LYS A 365 -2.24 9.39 -29.59
C LYS A 365 -2.49 7.88 -29.66
N ASP A 366 -2.22 7.26 -30.81
CA ASP A 366 -2.27 5.80 -30.94
C ASP A 366 -1.06 5.19 -30.23
N LEU A 367 0.14 5.77 -30.38
CA LEU A 367 1.36 5.31 -29.72
C LEU A 367 1.24 5.41 -28.19
N GLU A 368 0.65 6.48 -27.67
CA GLU A 368 0.33 6.67 -26.25
C GLU A 368 -0.70 5.67 -25.70
N MET A 369 -1.48 4.99 -26.55
CA MET A 369 -2.53 4.09 -26.10
C MET A 369 -1.96 2.68 -25.86
N PRO A 370 -2.11 2.10 -24.65
CA PRO A 370 -1.73 0.71 -24.37
C PRO A 370 -2.26 -0.28 -25.39
N LEU A 371 -1.38 -1.16 -25.88
CA LEU A 371 -1.79 -2.36 -26.60
C LEU A 371 -2.50 -3.31 -25.63
N LEU A 372 -3.61 -3.89 -26.06
CA LEU A 372 -4.38 -4.83 -25.25
C LEU A 372 -3.71 -6.22 -25.23
N THR A 373 -2.63 -6.34 -24.46
CA THR A 373 -1.88 -7.60 -24.24
C THR A 373 -2.31 -8.35 -22.98
N PHE A 374 -3.10 -7.70 -22.13
CA PHE A 374 -3.55 -8.17 -20.82
C PHE A 374 -5.08 -8.29 -20.76
N LYS A 375 -5.59 -8.96 -19.73
CA LYS A 375 -7.03 -9.15 -19.44
C LYS A 375 -7.41 -8.63 -18.05
N THR A 376 -8.69 -8.45 -17.78
CA THR A 376 -9.23 -8.01 -16.48
C THR A 376 -8.99 -9.02 -15.36
N TRP A 377 -8.72 -8.53 -14.15
CA TRP A 377 -8.33 -9.29 -12.94
C TRP A 377 -9.21 -10.50 -12.58
N ARG A 378 -10.54 -10.35 -12.59
CA ARG A 378 -11.50 -11.37 -12.15
C ARG A 378 -12.14 -12.07 -13.33
N SER A 379 -12.60 -11.30 -14.32
CA SER A 379 -13.41 -11.81 -15.43
C SER A 379 -12.61 -12.26 -16.65
N TRP A 380 -11.29 -12.03 -16.69
CA TRP A 380 -10.39 -12.40 -17.79
C TRP A 380 -10.84 -11.86 -19.17
N ARG A 381 -11.51 -10.70 -19.16
CA ARG A 381 -12.05 -10.03 -20.36
C ARG A 381 -11.06 -9.02 -20.93
N ASP A 382 -11.36 -8.57 -22.14
CA ASP A 382 -10.69 -7.49 -22.87
C ASP A 382 -10.98 -6.08 -22.32
N GLY A 383 -11.66 -5.97 -21.18
CA GLY A 383 -12.00 -4.73 -20.50
C GLY A 383 -13.34 -4.81 -19.74
N PRO A 384 -13.84 -3.69 -19.20
CA PRO A 384 -13.21 -2.36 -19.23
C PRO A 384 -12.07 -2.19 -18.21
N PHE A 385 -11.15 -1.28 -18.53
CA PHE A 385 -10.06 -0.82 -17.64
C PHE A 385 -10.28 0.66 -17.27
N THR A 386 -9.54 1.17 -16.30
CA THR A 386 -9.62 2.58 -15.87
C THR A 386 -8.96 3.57 -16.86
N PHE A 387 -8.52 3.07 -18.03
CA PHE A 387 -7.90 3.80 -19.13
C PHE A 387 -8.23 3.12 -20.48
N ASN A 388 -8.06 3.85 -21.59
CA ASN A 388 -8.33 3.32 -22.93
C ASN A 388 -7.21 2.39 -23.41
N THR A 389 -7.58 1.29 -24.07
CA THR A 389 -6.66 0.36 -24.74
C THR A 389 -6.98 0.28 -26.24
N ARG A 390 -6.02 -0.15 -27.05
CA ARG A 390 -6.20 -0.48 -28.48
C ARG A 390 -5.94 -1.96 -28.74
N PRO A 391 -6.70 -2.62 -29.64
CA PRO A 391 -6.53 -4.04 -29.91
C PRO A 391 -5.17 -4.35 -30.55
N VAL A 392 -4.61 -5.51 -30.21
CA VAL A 392 -3.48 -6.08 -30.94
C VAL A 392 -3.98 -6.62 -32.29
N SER A 393 -3.31 -6.27 -33.39
CA SER A 393 -3.67 -6.76 -34.72
C SER A 393 -3.45 -8.28 -34.83
N PRO A 394 -4.43 -9.06 -35.35
CA PRO A 394 -4.21 -10.47 -35.67
C PRO A 394 -3.27 -10.65 -36.86
N ASP A 395 -3.25 -9.70 -37.81
CA ASP A 395 -2.31 -9.65 -38.93
C ASP A 395 -0.89 -9.32 -38.43
N PRO A 396 0.09 -10.24 -38.57
CA PRO A 396 1.46 -10.04 -38.10
C PRO A 396 2.16 -8.85 -38.74
N CYS A 397 1.87 -8.56 -40.02
CA CYS A 397 2.49 -7.46 -40.77
C CYS A 397 2.06 -6.07 -40.27
N LYS A 398 1.14 -6.00 -39.30
CA LYS A 398 0.70 -4.79 -38.59
C LYS A 398 1.09 -4.76 -37.10
N LYS A 399 1.61 -5.86 -36.55
CA LYS A 399 2.20 -5.88 -35.20
C LYS A 399 3.51 -5.03 -35.23
N PRO A 400 3.88 -4.34 -34.14
CA PRO A 400 5.21 -3.74 -34.05
C PRO A 400 6.28 -4.82 -33.93
N VAL A 401 7.48 -4.57 -34.47
CA VAL A 401 8.67 -5.35 -34.13
C VAL A 401 9.16 -4.90 -32.74
N VAL A 402 9.28 -5.84 -31.81
CA VAL A 402 9.57 -5.55 -30.38
C VAL A 402 10.99 -5.94 -30.01
N PHE A 403 11.65 -5.01 -29.31
CA PHE A 403 13.00 -5.15 -28.78
C PHE A 403 12.93 -4.91 -27.27
N TYR A 404 13.42 -5.85 -26.46
CA TYR A 404 13.42 -5.75 -25.00
C TYR A 404 14.80 -5.34 -24.50
N LEU A 405 14.87 -4.68 -23.34
CA LEU A 405 16.15 -4.29 -22.73
C LEU A 405 17.07 -5.51 -22.58
N ASN A 406 18.30 -5.37 -23.08
CA ASN A 406 19.38 -6.35 -22.98
C ASN A 406 20.51 -5.83 -22.06
N SER A 407 20.85 -4.54 -22.14
CA SER A 407 21.79 -3.89 -21.21
C SER A 407 21.43 -2.42 -20.98
N ALA A 408 21.86 -1.90 -19.84
CA ALA A 408 21.79 -0.48 -19.48
C ALA A 408 23.10 -0.10 -18.78
N GLU A 409 23.71 1.02 -19.16
CA GLU A 409 25.01 1.47 -18.69
C GLU A 409 25.11 3.01 -18.66
N GLU A 410 26.11 3.54 -17.97
CA GLU A 410 26.42 4.98 -18.00
C GLU A 410 27.14 5.34 -19.31
N GLY A 411 26.83 6.50 -19.88
CA GLY A 411 27.43 6.94 -21.13
C GLY A 411 28.86 7.52 -20.96
N PRO A 412 29.49 7.98 -22.05
CA PRO A 412 30.75 8.72 -22.03
C PRO A 412 30.78 9.94 -21.10
N THR A 413 29.62 10.48 -20.73
CA THR A 413 29.48 11.48 -19.66
C THR A 413 28.59 10.94 -18.55
N ALA A 414 28.84 11.35 -17.29
CA ALA A 414 28.04 10.91 -16.15
C ALA A 414 26.56 11.38 -16.19
N ALA A 415 26.22 12.36 -17.04
CA ALA A 415 24.84 12.78 -17.29
C ALA A 415 24.12 11.88 -18.30
N GLU A 416 24.86 11.17 -19.16
CA GLU A 416 24.34 10.32 -20.21
C GLU A 416 24.06 8.90 -19.71
N THR A 417 23.00 8.27 -20.24
CA THR A 417 22.75 6.84 -20.07
C THR A 417 22.56 6.17 -21.42
N ILE A 418 23.07 4.95 -21.56
CA ILE A 418 22.96 4.15 -22.78
C ILE A 418 22.18 2.88 -22.46
N THR A 419 21.17 2.57 -23.28
CA THR A 419 20.38 1.34 -23.17
C THR A 419 20.37 0.61 -24.51
N THR A 420 20.69 -0.69 -24.49
CA THR A 420 20.64 -1.56 -25.67
C THR A 420 19.47 -2.52 -25.55
N TYR A 421 18.69 -2.63 -26.62
CA TYR A 421 17.48 -3.45 -26.69
C TYR A 421 17.66 -4.53 -27.77
N GLY A 422 17.59 -5.81 -27.37
CA GLY A 422 17.67 -6.94 -28.28
C GLY A 422 16.30 -7.33 -28.83
N LYS A 423 16.24 -7.68 -30.13
CA LYS A 423 14.99 -8.16 -30.75
C LYS A 423 14.52 -9.43 -30.09
N PHE A 424 13.25 -9.45 -29.66
CA PHE A 424 12.59 -10.70 -29.29
C PHE A 424 11.85 -11.28 -30.49
N VAL A 425 12.16 -12.53 -30.81
CA VAL A 425 11.33 -13.37 -31.69
C VAL A 425 10.67 -14.39 -30.77
N GLY A 426 9.34 -14.33 -30.67
CA GLY A 426 8.59 -15.27 -29.84
C GLY A 426 8.50 -16.66 -30.45
N ASN A 427 8.08 -17.64 -29.66
CA ASN A 427 7.81 -19.02 -30.09
C ASN A 427 6.51 -19.14 -30.92
N ASP A 428 5.99 -18.03 -31.46
CA ASP A 428 4.88 -18.03 -32.40
C ASP A 428 5.36 -18.71 -33.69
N ASN A 429 4.92 -19.96 -33.91
CA ASN A 429 5.10 -20.69 -35.17
C ASN A 429 4.25 -20.11 -36.33
N ASP A 430 3.93 -18.82 -36.27
CA ASP A 430 3.29 -18.05 -37.32
C ASP A 430 4.28 -18.01 -38.49
N PRO A 431 4.02 -18.69 -39.63
CA PRO A 431 4.99 -18.80 -40.71
C PRO A 431 5.32 -17.39 -41.22
N VAL A 432 6.61 -17.10 -41.44
CA VAL A 432 7.11 -15.77 -41.82
C VAL A 432 6.53 -15.36 -43.17
N ARG A 433 5.34 -14.76 -43.10
CA ARG A 433 4.58 -14.28 -44.25
C ARG A 433 5.34 -13.10 -44.81
N SER A 434 5.62 -13.10 -46.11
CA SER A 434 6.26 -11.96 -46.76
C SER A 434 5.37 -10.73 -46.57
N CYS A 435 5.82 -9.84 -45.71
CA CYS A 435 5.16 -8.58 -45.43
C CYS A 435 5.60 -7.53 -46.47
N ASN A 436 5.34 -6.26 -46.20
CA ASN A 436 5.88 -5.19 -47.04
C ASN A 436 7.34 -4.89 -46.67
N ARG A 437 8.10 -4.34 -47.62
CA ARG A 437 9.53 -3.98 -47.50
C ARG A 437 9.88 -3.08 -46.31
N HIS A 438 8.92 -2.35 -45.73
CA HIS A 438 9.14 -1.56 -44.50
C HIS A 438 9.14 -2.45 -43.25
N TYR A 439 8.31 -3.50 -43.20
CA TYR A 439 8.32 -4.50 -42.14
C TYR A 439 9.60 -5.36 -42.19
N ASP A 440 9.98 -5.85 -43.37
CA ASP A 440 11.16 -6.72 -43.54
C ASP A 440 12.45 -6.01 -43.07
N ARG A 441 12.57 -4.71 -43.37
CA ARG A 441 13.66 -3.85 -42.89
C ARG A 441 13.67 -3.65 -41.36
N ALA A 442 12.52 -3.70 -40.70
CA ALA A 442 12.43 -3.60 -39.24
C ALA A 442 12.80 -4.94 -38.60
N MET A 443 12.30 -6.05 -39.16
CA MET A 443 12.66 -7.42 -38.75
C MET A 443 14.14 -7.75 -38.94
N ALA A 444 14.82 -7.10 -39.89
CA ALA A 444 16.26 -7.25 -40.10
C ALA A 444 17.13 -6.65 -38.97
N ILE A 445 16.61 -5.68 -38.21
CA ILE A 445 17.33 -5.09 -37.06
C ILE A 445 17.45 -6.16 -35.96
N GLN A 446 18.64 -6.31 -35.38
CA GLN A 446 18.89 -7.25 -34.27
C GLN A 446 18.93 -6.55 -32.92
N ASN A 447 19.59 -5.39 -32.83
CA ASN A 447 19.70 -4.58 -31.63
C ASN A 447 19.40 -3.10 -31.94
N ILE A 448 18.87 -2.38 -30.96
CA ILE A 448 18.68 -0.92 -30.98
C ILE A 448 19.46 -0.34 -29.79
N VAL A 449 20.23 0.72 -30.02
CA VAL A 449 20.91 1.48 -28.96
C VAL A 449 20.18 2.82 -28.80
N VAL A 450 19.87 3.20 -27.57
CA VAL A 450 19.28 4.49 -27.21
C VAL A 450 20.21 5.18 -26.22
N SER A 451 20.77 6.33 -26.61
CA SER A 451 21.40 7.27 -25.69
C SER A 451 20.35 8.25 -25.18
N ALA A 452 20.40 8.58 -23.90
CA ALA A 452 19.68 9.70 -23.29
C ALA A 452 20.73 10.65 -22.68
N SER A 453 20.91 11.83 -23.27
CA SER A 453 22.04 12.73 -23.03
C SER A 453 22.08 13.41 -21.64
N ASP A 454 20.94 13.46 -20.96
CA ASP A 454 20.78 13.98 -19.60
C ASP A 454 19.91 13.01 -18.79
N ARG A 455 20.19 12.83 -17.49
CA ARG A 455 19.27 12.12 -16.57
C ARG A 455 18.10 13.03 -16.20
N ILE A 456 16.88 12.49 -16.04
CA ILE A 456 15.73 13.30 -15.63
C ILE A 456 15.88 13.71 -14.16
N ASP A 457 15.93 15.02 -13.88
CA ASP A 457 15.92 15.55 -12.51
C ASP A 457 14.59 15.18 -11.81
N PRO A 458 14.60 14.46 -10.67
CA PRO A 458 13.37 14.10 -9.96
C PRO A 458 12.50 15.30 -9.52
N ARG A 459 13.05 16.53 -9.54
CA ARG A 459 12.30 17.77 -9.31
C ARG A 459 11.38 18.16 -10.47
N GLU A 460 11.60 17.66 -11.69
CA GLU A 460 10.72 17.92 -12.84
C GLU A 460 9.31 17.38 -12.60
N TRP A 461 9.18 16.24 -11.92
CA TRP A 461 7.90 15.66 -11.49
C TRP A 461 7.08 16.54 -10.54
N LYS A 462 7.68 17.59 -9.95
CA LYS A 462 6.97 18.60 -9.16
C LYS A 462 6.42 19.75 -10.01
N GLN A 463 6.95 19.97 -11.22
CA GLN A 463 6.62 21.12 -12.05
C GLN A 463 5.43 20.81 -12.94
N ALA A 464 4.23 21.18 -12.48
CA ALA A 464 2.96 21.10 -13.24
C ALA A 464 2.91 22.00 -14.51
N LYS A 465 4.07 22.43 -15.04
CA LYS A 465 4.24 23.34 -16.18
C LYS A 465 5.42 23.00 -17.10
N LYS A 466 6.21 21.95 -16.85
CA LYS A 466 7.13 21.44 -17.87
C LYS A 466 6.42 20.41 -18.74
N THR A 467 6.29 20.71 -20.03
CA THR A 467 5.97 19.69 -21.03
C THR A 467 7.18 18.77 -21.16
N MET A 468 7.14 17.58 -20.55
CA MET A 468 8.05 16.52 -20.97
C MET A 468 7.69 16.16 -22.41
N LEU A 469 8.58 16.52 -23.35
CA LEU A 469 8.37 16.26 -24.76
C LEU A 469 8.47 14.75 -24.99
N ARG A 470 7.38 14.15 -25.48
CA ARG A 470 7.36 12.76 -25.95
C ARG A 470 7.91 12.62 -27.38
N ASN A 471 8.34 13.72 -28.03
CA ASN A 471 8.91 13.81 -29.38
C ASN A 471 10.40 14.16 -29.31
#